data_AF-A0A0C2INA2-F1
#
_entry.id   AF-A0A0C2INA2-F1
#
_cell.length_a   1.000
_cell.length_b   1.000
_cell.length_c   1.000
_cell.angle_alpha   90.00
_cell.angle_beta   90.00
_cell.angle_gamma   90.00
#
_symmetry.space_group_name_H-M   'P 1'
#
loop_
_entity.id
_entity.type
_entity.pdbx_description
1 polymer ?
#
loop_
_entity_poly.entity_id
_entity_poly.type
_entity_poly.pdbx_seq_one_letter_code
_entity_poly.pdbx_strand_id
1 'polypeptide(L)'
;MEVLRNLRRKIKRYTEDIHFMRRRLKETTLWLNHTYALIKDLGANIHKNSKKILKAMSEGRAHNIHHFKDKMQHDEELMSLYISDVQRYHRYISEDRERINRYRRHIKKLSRQRQNLLSQIVAGIK
;
A
#
# COMPACT_ATOMS: atom_id res chain seq x y z
N MET A 1 3.55 14.76 39.04
CA MET A 1 2.56 13.78 38.49
C MET A 1 2.08 14.10 37.07
N GLU A 2 1.86 15.37 36.71
CA GLU A 2 1.33 15.76 35.38
C GLU A 2 2.23 15.35 34.20
N VAL A 3 3.55 15.43 34.36
CA VAL A 3 4.52 15.01 33.33
C VAL A 3 4.36 13.52 32.96
N LEU A 4 4.19 12.63 33.95
CA LEU A 4 3.98 11.20 33.71
C LEU A 4 2.64 10.92 33.00
N ARG A 5 1.59 11.67 33.34
CA ARG A 5 0.29 11.59 32.64
C ARG A 5 0.42 12.02 31.17
N ASN A 6 1.16 13.10 30.91
CA ASN A 6 1.41 13.58 29.55
C ASN A 6 2.25 12.60 28.73
N LEU A 7 3.28 11.98 29.31
CA LEU A 7 4.05 10.92 28.64
C LEU A 7 3.17 9.72 28.30
N ARG A 8 2.31 9.28 29.22
CA ARG A 8 1.36 8.18 28.99
C ARG A 8 0.39 8.51 27.84
N ARG A 9 -0.19 9.72 27.82
CA ARG A 9 -1.09 10.16 26.74
C ARG A 9 -0.39 10.17 25.37
N LYS A 10 0.84 10.69 25.30
CA LYS A 10 1.63 10.70 24.05
C LYS A 10 1.93 9.29 23.54
N ILE A 11 2.36 8.37 24.43
CA ILE A 11 2.62 6.97 24.07
C ILE A 11 1.33 6.30 23.56
N LYS A 12 0.20 6.51 24.24
CA LYS A 12 -1.10 5.98 23.82
C LYS A 12 -1.46 6.43 22.41
N ARG A 13 -1.38 7.75 22.14
CA ARG A 13 -1.69 8.31 20.81
C ARG A 13 -0.84 7.71 19.70
N TYR A 14 0.49 7.65 19.88
CA TYR A 14 1.35 7.02 18.87
C TYR A 14 1.06 5.53 18.67
N THR A 15 0.63 4.83 19.71
CA THR A 15 0.27 3.41 19.63
C THR A 15 -1.01 3.21 18.82
N GLU A 16 -2.03 4.05 19.05
CA GLU A 16 -3.28 4.07 18.29
C GLU A 16 -3.02 4.40 16.81
N ASP A 17 -2.19 5.42 16.54
CA ASP A 17 -1.80 5.78 15.17
C ASP A 17 -1.10 4.62 14.46
N ILE A 18 -0.19 3.91 15.15
CA ILE A 18 0.49 2.71 14.60
C ILE A 18 -0.52 1.60 14.30
N HIS A 19 -1.50 1.36 15.16
CA HIS A 19 -2.55 0.37 14.92
C HIS A 19 -3.38 0.72 13.68
N PHE A 20 -3.80 1.98 13.57
CA PHE A 20 -4.53 2.46 12.40
C PHE A 20 -3.73 2.28 11.10
N MET A 21 -2.47 2.73 11.08
CA MET A 21 -1.60 2.57 9.90
C MET A 21 -1.36 1.11 9.54
N ARG A 22 -1.20 0.21 10.52
CA ARG A 22 -1.06 -1.24 10.26
C ARG A 22 -2.30 -1.84 9.61
N ARG A 23 -3.49 -1.44 10.06
CA ARG A 23 -4.76 -1.88 9.46
C ARG A 23 -4.84 -1.42 8.00
N ARG A 24 -4.59 -0.13 7.75
CA ARG A 24 -4.55 0.42 6.40
C ARG A 24 -3.55 -0.31 5.51
N LEU A 25 -2.32 -0.53 5.98
CA LEU A 25 -1.31 -1.29 5.24
C LEU A 25 -1.78 -2.70 4.84
N LYS A 26 -2.50 -3.40 5.72
CA LYS A 26 -3.08 -4.71 5.42
C LYS A 26 -4.13 -4.63 4.31
N GLU A 27 -5.06 -3.68 4.42
CA GLU A 27 -6.11 -3.45 3.42
C GLU A 27 -5.50 -3.05 2.06
N THR A 28 -4.52 -2.14 2.05
CA THR A 28 -3.80 -1.74 0.83
C THR A 28 -3.01 -2.89 0.20
N THR A 29 -2.40 -3.76 1.00
CA THR A 29 -1.67 -4.93 0.48
C THR A 29 -2.63 -5.92 -0.20
N LEU A 30 -3.80 -6.15 0.39
CA LEU A 30 -4.84 -6.99 -0.22
C LEU A 30 -5.33 -6.40 -1.55
N TRP A 31 -5.58 -5.08 -1.57
CA TRP A 31 -5.97 -4.37 -2.78
C TRP A 31 -4.89 -4.50 -3.87
N LEU A 32 -3.61 -4.28 -3.54
CA LEU A 32 -2.51 -4.43 -4.49
C LEU A 32 -2.43 -5.84 -5.07
N ASN A 33 -2.56 -6.88 -4.24
CA ASN A 33 -2.54 -8.27 -4.72
C ASN A 33 -3.67 -8.54 -5.71
N HIS A 34 -4.87 -8.01 -5.44
CA HIS A 34 -6.00 -8.11 -6.37
C HIS A 34 -5.72 -7.35 -7.68
N THR A 35 -5.22 -6.13 -7.61
CA THR A 35 -4.89 -5.31 -8.79
C THR A 35 -3.80 -5.95 -9.66
N TYR A 36 -2.79 -6.58 -9.05
CA TYR A 36 -1.77 -7.34 -9.80
C TYR A 36 -2.38 -8.54 -10.54
N ALA A 37 -3.36 -9.22 -9.97
CA ALA A 37 -4.07 -10.29 -10.65
C ALA A 37 -4.84 -9.75 -11.87
N LEU A 38 -5.53 -8.61 -11.72
CA LEU A 38 -6.24 -7.96 -12.83
C LEU A 38 -5.28 -7.55 -13.96
N ILE A 39 -4.14 -6.95 -13.64
CA ILE A 39 -3.10 -6.59 -14.64
C ILE A 39 -2.63 -7.84 -15.39
N LYS A 40 -2.41 -8.96 -14.68
CA LYS A 40 -1.98 -10.21 -15.29
C LYS A 40 -3.04 -10.77 -16.24
N ASP A 41 -4.31 -10.73 -15.85
CA ASP A 41 -5.42 -11.22 -16.66
C ASP A 41 -5.61 -10.35 -17.92
N LEU A 42 -5.49 -9.02 -17.79
CA LEU A 42 -5.49 -8.10 -18.93
C LEU A 42 -4.34 -8.39 -19.90
N GLY A 43 -3.12 -8.58 -19.39
CA GLY A 43 -1.97 -8.97 -20.21
C GLY A 43 -2.18 -10.30 -20.96
N ALA A 44 -2.84 -11.27 -20.33
CA ALA A 44 -3.19 -12.53 -20.98
C ALA A 44 -4.26 -12.35 -22.08
N ASN A 45 -5.24 -11.47 -21.88
CA ASN A 45 -6.26 -11.14 -22.88
C ASN A 45 -5.65 -10.42 -24.09
N ILE A 46 -4.76 -9.45 -23.86
CA ILE A 46 -4.01 -8.75 -24.91
C ILE A 46 -3.23 -9.76 -25.76
N HIS A 47 -2.49 -10.67 -25.12
CA HIS A 47 -1.74 -11.73 -25.83
C HIS A 47 -2.64 -12.71 -26.60
N LYS A 48 -3.81 -13.05 -26.05
CA LYS A 48 -4.76 -13.93 -26.73
C LYS A 48 -5.35 -13.24 -27.97
N ASN A 49 -5.68 -11.96 -27.87
CA ASN A 49 -6.25 -11.18 -28.97
C ASN A 49 -5.19 -10.90 -30.06
N SER A 50 -3.92 -10.68 -29.70
CA SER A 50 -2.85 -10.52 -30.70
C SER A 50 -2.69 -11.78 -31.57
N LYS A 51 -2.77 -12.98 -30.98
CA LYS A 51 -2.78 -14.25 -31.74
C LYS A 51 -3.98 -14.37 -32.68
N LYS A 52 -5.15 -13.90 -32.26
CA LYS A 52 -6.36 -13.89 -33.11
C LYS A 52 -6.24 -12.90 -34.26
N ILE A 53 -5.58 -11.75 -34.06
CA ILE A 53 -5.26 -10.80 -35.12
C ILE A 53 -4.37 -11.46 -36.16
N LEU A 54 -3.27 -12.10 -35.75
CA LEU A 54 -2.35 -12.78 -36.68
C LEU A 54 -3.07 -13.84 -37.53
N LYS A 55 -3.95 -14.62 -36.91
CA LYS A 55 -4.79 -15.59 -37.64
C LYS A 55 -5.77 -14.90 -38.60
N ALA A 56 -6.44 -13.84 -38.16
CA ALA A 56 -7.36 -13.10 -39.03
C ALA A 56 -6.66 -12.44 -40.22
N MET A 57 -5.41 -11.98 -40.04
CA MET A 57 -4.55 -11.48 -41.11
C MET A 57 -4.24 -12.56 -42.15
N SER A 58 -3.87 -13.78 -41.72
CA SER A 58 -3.59 -14.88 -42.66
C SER A 58 -4.82 -15.31 -43.46
N GLU A 59 -6.02 -15.06 -42.96
CA GLU A 59 -7.30 -15.43 -43.58
C GLU A 59 -7.97 -14.26 -44.32
N GLY A 60 -7.34 -13.09 -44.39
CA GLY A 60 -7.91 -11.90 -45.06
C GLY A 60 -9.16 -11.31 -44.37
N ARG A 61 -9.39 -11.58 -43.08
CA ARG A 61 -10.60 -11.16 -42.35
C ARG A 61 -10.42 -9.79 -41.67
N ALA A 62 -10.45 -8.73 -42.48
CA ALA A 62 -10.22 -7.34 -42.02
C ALA A 62 -11.12 -6.93 -40.83
N HIS A 63 -12.41 -7.25 -40.87
CA HIS A 63 -13.34 -6.93 -39.77
C HIS A 63 -12.90 -7.52 -38.42
N ASN A 64 -12.40 -8.76 -38.42
CA ASN A 64 -11.94 -9.42 -37.20
C ASN A 64 -10.66 -8.78 -36.65
N ILE A 65 -9.79 -8.29 -37.53
CA ILE A 65 -8.56 -7.58 -37.13
C ILE A 65 -8.93 -6.31 -36.35
N HIS A 66 -9.83 -5.49 -36.89
CA HIS A 66 -10.30 -4.27 -36.22
C HIS A 66 -10.94 -4.58 -34.87
N HIS A 67 -11.87 -5.55 -34.83
CA HIS A 67 -12.55 -5.94 -33.59
C HIS A 67 -11.60 -6.38 -32.47
N PHE A 68 -10.58 -7.19 -32.79
CA PHE A 68 -9.62 -7.63 -31.78
C PHE A 68 -8.65 -6.52 -31.38
N LYS A 69 -8.35 -5.58 -32.29
CA LYS A 69 -7.53 -4.40 -31.99
C LYS A 69 -8.24 -3.48 -30.99
N ASP A 70 -9.53 -3.20 -31.20
CA ASP A 70 -10.31 -2.35 -30.28
C ASP A 70 -10.37 -2.94 -28.87
N LYS A 71 -10.52 -4.26 -28.78
CA LYS A 71 -10.48 -4.98 -27.49
C LYS A 71 -9.11 -4.89 -26.81
N MET A 72 -8.02 -5.06 -27.56
CA MET A 72 -6.67 -4.92 -27.01
C MET A 72 -6.44 -3.50 -26.49
N GLN A 73 -6.83 -2.49 -27.26
CA GLN A 73 -6.66 -1.09 -26.86
C GLN A 73 -7.42 -0.80 -25.56
N HIS A 74 -8.65 -1.29 -25.43
CA HIS A 74 -9.41 -1.15 -24.18
C HIS A 74 -8.71 -1.83 -22.99
N ASP A 75 -8.22 -3.07 -23.16
CA ASP A 75 -7.50 -3.79 -22.12
C ASP A 75 -6.18 -3.10 -21.73
N GLU A 76 -5.47 -2.50 -22.69
CA GLU A 76 -4.24 -1.73 -22.49
C GLU A 76 -4.48 -0.42 -21.70
N GLU A 77 -5.57 0.28 -22.00
CA GLU A 77 -5.99 1.48 -21.29
C GLU A 77 -6.32 1.15 -19.82
N LEU A 78 -7.10 0.10 -19.58
CA LEU A 78 -7.40 -0.38 -18.23
C LEU A 78 -6.14 -0.81 -17.48
N MET A 79 -5.24 -1.53 -18.14
CA MET A 79 -3.99 -1.98 -17.54
C MET A 79 -3.12 -0.78 -17.13
N SER A 80 -3.06 0.26 -17.96
CA SER A 80 -2.31 1.49 -17.68
C SER A 80 -2.85 2.23 -16.45
N LEU A 81 -4.18 2.29 -16.29
CA LEU A 81 -4.83 2.86 -15.11
C LEU A 81 -4.44 2.09 -13.83
N TYR A 82 -4.51 0.75 -13.87
CA TYR A 82 -4.14 -0.08 -12.73
C TYR A 82 -2.66 0.02 -12.38
N ILE A 83 -1.76 0.11 -13.37
CA ILE A 83 -0.33 0.32 -13.14
C ILE A 83 -0.08 1.65 -12.43
N SER A 84 -0.72 2.73 -12.88
CA SER A 84 -0.64 4.05 -12.24
C SER A 84 -1.09 4.01 -10.78
N ASP A 85 -2.23 3.35 -10.51
CA ASP A 85 -2.72 3.19 -9.14
C ASP A 85 -1.75 2.37 -8.27
N VAL A 86 -1.23 1.25 -8.79
CA VAL A 86 -0.22 0.43 -8.10
C VAL A 86 0.99 1.27 -7.70
N GLN A 87 1.52 2.10 -8.60
CA GLN A 87 2.65 2.99 -8.31
C GLN A 87 2.32 4.00 -7.20
N ARG A 88 1.13 4.60 -7.24
CA ARG A 88 0.65 5.53 -6.20
C ARG A 88 0.55 4.85 -4.84
N TYR A 89 -0.03 3.65 -4.77
CA TYR A 89 -0.20 2.93 -3.50
C TYR A 89 1.12 2.41 -2.92
N HIS A 90 2.09 2.02 -3.76
CA HIS A 90 3.45 1.71 -3.30
C HIS A 90 4.08 2.88 -2.55
N ARG A 91 3.88 4.12 -3.04
CA ARG A 91 4.37 5.33 -2.36
C ARG A 91 3.74 5.49 -0.98
N TYR A 92 2.42 5.34 -0.86
CA TYR A 92 1.72 5.43 0.43
C TYR A 92 2.14 4.34 1.42
N ILE A 93 2.36 3.11 0.95
CA ILE A 93 2.88 2.02 1.78
C ILE A 93 4.26 2.37 2.34
N SER A 94 5.14 2.91 1.50
CA SER A 94 6.48 3.31 1.92
C SER A 94 6.43 4.39 3.00
N GLU A 95 5.65 5.45 2.77
CA GLU A 95 5.45 6.55 3.72
C GLU A 95 4.89 6.07 5.07
N ASP A 96 3.92 5.15 5.04
CA ASP A 96 3.33 4.57 6.25
C ASP A 96 4.31 3.71 7.03
N ARG A 97 5.12 2.91 6.34
CA ARG A 97 6.18 2.10 6.97
C ARG A 97 7.19 2.99 7.67
N GLU A 98 7.63 4.07 7.02
CA GLU A 98 8.52 5.04 7.63
C GLU A 98 7.89 5.74 8.85
N ARG A 99 6.62 6.17 8.73
CA ARG A 99 5.90 6.84 9.82
C ARG A 99 5.74 5.93 11.03
N ILE A 100 5.39 4.66 10.81
CA ILE A 100 5.34 3.63 11.86
C ILE A 100 6.71 3.51 12.54
N ASN A 101 7.80 3.44 11.77
CA ASN A 101 9.14 3.33 12.33
C ASN A 101 9.52 4.55 13.16
N ARG A 102 9.20 5.76 12.70
CA ARG A 102 9.39 6.99 13.49
C ARG A 102 8.60 6.95 14.80
N TYR A 103 7.33 6.57 14.77
CA TYR A 103 6.48 6.51 15.97
C TYR A 103 6.97 5.45 16.96
N ARG A 104 7.46 4.30 16.49
CA ARG A 104 8.11 3.30 17.36
C ARG A 104 9.33 3.87 18.08
N ARG A 105 10.18 4.64 17.39
CA ARG A 105 11.35 5.30 18.01
C ARG A 105 10.90 6.31 19.07
N HIS A 106 9.86 7.10 18.78
CA HIS A 106 9.30 8.04 19.76
C HIS A 106 8.73 7.33 20.98
N ILE A 107 7.95 6.26 20.81
CA ILE A 107 7.42 5.45 21.92
C ILE A 107 8.57 4.91 22.77
N LYS A 108 9.64 4.37 22.17
CA LYS A 108 10.81 3.86 22.90
C LYS A 108 11.47 4.96 23.75
N LYS A 109 11.68 6.15 23.18
CA LYS A 109 12.25 7.30 23.89
C LYS A 109 11.37 7.74 25.06
N LEU A 110 10.07 7.92 24.83
CA LEU A 110 9.11 8.35 25.84
C LEU A 110 8.95 7.30 26.96
N SER A 111 8.98 6.02 26.61
CA SER A 111 8.89 4.93 27.59
C SER A 111 10.10 4.90 28.52
N ARG A 112 11.31 5.12 27.98
CA ARG A 112 12.53 5.24 28.79
C ARG A 112 12.50 6.47 29.69
N GLN A 113 12.07 7.63 29.18
CA GLN A 113 11.89 8.83 30.00
C GLN A 113 10.90 8.60 31.15
N ARG A 114 9.79 7.92 30.86
CA ARG A 114 8.79 7.56 31.87
C ARG A 114 9.38 6.63 32.95
N GLN A 115 10.14 5.62 32.56
CA GLN A 115 10.80 4.70 33.50
C GLN A 115 11.82 5.42 34.38
N ASN A 116 12.65 6.29 33.81
CA ASN A 116 13.61 7.09 34.57
C ASN A 116 12.92 7.98 35.61
N LEU A 117 11.86 8.69 35.21
CA LEU A 117 11.08 9.55 36.12
C LEU A 117 10.42 8.73 37.24
N LEU A 118 9.87 7.55 36.91
CA LEU A 118 9.32 6.66 37.93
C LEU A 118 10.41 6.17 38.90
N SER A 119 11.59 5.83 38.39
CA SER A 119 12.72 5.42 39.22
C SER A 119 13.18 6.53 40.17
N GLN A 120 13.23 7.78 39.71
CA GLN A 120 13.58 8.95 40.56
C GLN A 120 12.55 9.16 41.68
N ILE A 121 11.26 9.08 41.35
CA ILE A 121 10.18 9.20 42.33
C ILE A 121 10.28 8.08 43.40
N VAL A 122 10.51 6.83 42.98
CA VAL A 122 10.65 5.70 43.91
C VAL A 122 11.90 5.83 44.78
N ALA A 123 13.00 6.34 44.23
CA ALA A 123 14.23 6.60 44.99
C ALA A 123 14.12 7.82 45.94
N GLY A 124 12.96 8.51 45.99
CA GLY A 124 12.78 9.70 46.83
C GLY A 124 13.56 10.93 46.36
N ILE A 125 14.15 10.86 45.16
CA ILE A 125 14.88 11.97 44.53
C ILE A 125 13.82 12.93 43.99
N LYS A 126 13.65 14.08 44.68
CA LYS A 126 12.69 15.14 44.29
C LYS A 126 13.09 15.81 42.97
#